data_AF-A0A5N5NA73-F1
#
_entry.id   AF-A0A5N5NA73-F1
#
_cell.length_a   1.000
_cell.length_b   1.000
_cell.length_c   1.000
_cell.angle_alpha   90.00
_cell.angle_beta   90.00
_cell.angle_gamma   90.00
#
_symmetry.space_group_name_H-M   'P 1'
#
loop_
_entity.id
_entity.type
_entity.pdbx_description
1 polymer ?
#
loop_
_entity_poly.entity_id
_entity_poly.type
_entity_poly.pdbx_seq_one_letter_code
_entity_poly.pdbx_strand_id
1 'polypeptide(L)'
;MILLIEGMISGTRTRVHNCFFIHFATEGILVQKGHETFISSCFLGQHVTIGGDPTEKNYTGTAIDLASNDNAITDVAIFSAAIGVLLRGQANILTGYTATIKQLVMEDPVQIHVTNGFFLGDANVVLKAVQGKMSGVTIVDNMFKSDANSMNPIVQLDGDFADIDQVVIDNSNAIGMTVKSTVGKLTVPGNGTKWVANFSSILVFPDRINHFQYSFNFQGFPAAFPAHGVTSSSDNVVVAESDKRVNGVVSVAVDQYNRRGE
;
A
#
# COMPACT_ATOMS: atom_id res chain seq x y z
N MET A 1 32.47 -9.54 9.14
CA MET A 1 32.85 -8.82 7.91
C MET A 1 31.91 -7.63 7.80
N ILE A 2 32.35 -6.44 8.21
CA ILE A 2 31.60 -5.19 8.04
C ILE A 2 31.95 -4.71 6.64
N LEU A 3 31.02 -4.82 5.71
CA LEU A 3 31.23 -4.40 4.34
C LEU A 3 30.62 -3.01 4.20
N LEU A 4 31.44 -1.98 4.39
CA LEU A 4 31.15 -0.63 3.89
C LEU A 4 31.17 -0.71 2.36
N ILE A 5 30.01 -0.97 1.76
CA ILE A 5 29.84 -0.79 0.32
C ILE A 5 28.81 0.31 0.14
N GLU A 6 29.28 1.52 -0.11
CA GLU A 6 28.59 2.39 -1.05
C GLU A 6 28.96 1.84 -2.43
N GLY A 7 27.97 1.31 -3.14
CA GLY A 7 28.24 0.57 -4.38
C GLY A 7 27.13 0.79 -5.39
N MET A 8 27.50 1.37 -6.53
CA MET A 8 26.68 1.34 -7.73
C MET A 8 26.75 -0.07 -8.30
N ILE A 9 25.61 -0.76 -8.33
CA ILE A 9 25.44 -2.03 -9.02
C ILE A 9 24.92 -1.72 -10.42
N SER A 10 25.77 -1.93 -11.43
CA SER A 10 25.40 -1.87 -12.85
C SER A 10 25.78 -3.18 -13.53
N GLY A 11 24.83 -4.13 -13.55
CA GLY A 11 25.05 -5.46 -14.11
C GLY A 11 23.79 -6.32 -14.08
N THR A 12 23.81 -7.42 -14.83
CA THR A 12 22.75 -8.43 -14.80
C THR A 12 23.07 -9.54 -13.81
N ARG A 13 22.06 -10.12 -13.15
CA ARG A 13 22.22 -11.31 -12.29
C ARG A 13 23.11 -11.08 -11.07
N THR A 14 22.93 -9.94 -10.43
CA THR A 14 23.68 -9.57 -9.22
C THR A 14 23.00 -10.13 -7.98
N ARG A 15 23.78 -10.59 -7.01
CA ARG A 15 23.26 -11.02 -5.69
C ARG A 15 23.95 -10.25 -4.58
N VAL A 16 23.18 -9.57 -3.76
CA VAL A 16 23.59 -9.02 -2.48
C VAL A 16 22.92 -9.86 -1.41
N HIS A 17 23.70 -10.63 -0.66
CA HIS A 17 23.15 -11.63 0.25
C HIS A 17 23.88 -11.63 1.59
N ASN A 18 23.13 -11.67 2.69
CA ASN A 18 23.66 -11.81 4.04
C ASN A 18 24.72 -10.74 4.40
N CYS A 19 24.41 -9.49 4.04
CA CYS A 19 25.29 -8.34 4.22
C CYS A 19 24.71 -7.34 5.23
N PHE A 20 25.60 -6.58 5.86
CA PHE A 20 25.26 -5.52 6.81
C PHE A 20 25.80 -4.19 6.28
N PHE A 21 24.91 -3.26 5.92
CA PHE A 21 25.24 -1.94 5.38
C PHE A 21 24.99 -0.87 6.43
N ILE A 22 26.05 -0.17 6.85
CA ILE A 22 25.97 0.88 7.87
C ILE A 22 26.74 2.12 7.47
N HIS A 23 26.34 3.28 8.02
CA HIS A 23 27.04 4.56 7.85
C HIS A 23 27.11 5.08 6.41
N PHE A 24 26.15 4.72 5.55
CA PHE A 24 26.07 5.32 4.21
C PHE A 24 25.71 6.81 4.30
N ALA A 25 26.33 7.65 3.46
CA ALA A 25 26.03 9.08 3.44
C ALA A 25 24.77 9.39 2.62
N THR A 26 24.62 8.70 1.48
CA THR A 26 23.53 8.90 0.52
C THR A 26 22.73 7.62 0.34
N GLU A 27 23.31 6.57 -0.25
CA GLU A 27 22.66 5.29 -0.51
C GLU A 27 23.37 4.13 0.17
N GLY A 28 22.61 3.23 0.83
CA GLY A 28 23.15 1.96 1.32
C GLY A 28 23.45 1.01 0.15
N ILE A 29 22.46 0.80 -0.71
CA ILE A 29 22.59 0.05 -1.97
C ILE A 29 21.97 0.90 -3.08
N LEU A 30 22.75 1.15 -4.14
CA LEU A 30 22.26 1.80 -5.35
C LEU A 30 22.34 0.81 -6.52
N VAL A 31 21.20 0.49 -7.12
CA VAL A 31 21.13 -0.33 -8.34
C VAL A 31 20.67 0.54 -9.49
N GLN A 32 21.51 0.65 -10.53
CA GLN A 32 21.23 1.46 -11.71
C GLN A 32 21.38 0.63 -12.98
N LYS A 33 20.35 0.65 -13.84
CA LYS A 33 20.37 0.02 -15.18
C LYS A 33 20.67 -1.50 -15.15
N GLY A 34 20.50 -2.15 -14.01
CA GLY A 34 20.63 -3.60 -13.87
C GLY A 34 19.37 -4.33 -14.37
N HIS A 35 19.49 -5.66 -14.47
CA HIS A 35 18.35 -6.60 -14.56
C HIS A 35 18.64 -7.77 -13.62
N GLU A 36 17.61 -8.40 -13.05
CA GLU A 36 17.77 -9.64 -12.28
C GLU A 36 18.67 -9.49 -11.03
N THR A 37 18.49 -8.42 -10.24
CA THR A 37 19.21 -8.25 -8.97
C THR A 37 18.42 -8.83 -7.80
N PHE A 38 19.09 -9.62 -6.96
CA PHE A 38 18.50 -10.15 -5.72
C PHE A 38 19.22 -9.58 -4.50
N ILE A 39 18.47 -8.86 -3.66
CA ILE A 39 18.93 -8.35 -2.37
C ILE A 39 18.22 -9.15 -1.29
N SER A 40 18.97 -9.91 -0.48
CA SER A 40 18.36 -10.86 0.44
C SER A 40 19.08 -11.04 1.77
N SER A 41 18.30 -11.25 2.84
CA SER A 41 18.85 -11.51 4.18
C SER A 41 19.82 -10.42 4.66
N CYS A 42 19.54 -9.16 4.30
CA CYS A 42 20.42 -8.03 4.59
C CYS A 42 19.88 -7.14 5.71
N PHE A 43 20.79 -6.47 6.40
CA PHE A 43 20.48 -5.41 7.35
C PHE A 43 21.05 -4.09 6.83
N LEU A 44 20.25 -3.04 6.86
CA LEU A 44 20.67 -1.70 6.42
C LEU A 44 20.29 -0.65 7.45
N GLY A 45 21.23 0.25 7.75
CA GLY A 45 20.95 1.43 8.54
C GLY A 45 21.99 2.53 8.41
N GLN A 46 21.55 3.75 8.12
CA GLN A 46 22.40 4.93 8.05
C GLN A 46 23.15 5.15 9.38
N HIS A 47 22.49 4.87 10.49
CA HIS A 47 23.07 4.94 11.84
C HIS A 47 22.74 3.66 12.61
N VAL A 48 23.74 3.11 13.30
CA VAL A 48 23.53 1.99 14.23
C VAL A 48 22.78 2.51 15.45
N THR A 49 21.47 2.31 15.49
CA THR A 49 20.64 2.69 16.63
C THR A 49 19.89 1.46 17.18
N ILE A 50 19.55 1.51 18.46
CA ILE A 50 18.81 0.45 19.17
C ILE A 50 17.47 0.96 19.72
N GLY A 51 16.95 2.06 19.15
CA GLY A 51 15.71 2.71 19.58
C GLY A 51 15.93 3.77 20.65
N GLY A 52 15.25 4.90 20.50
CA GLY A 52 15.21 5.98 21.50
C GLY A 52 16.34 7.00 21.38
N ASP A 53 17.17 6.92 20.34
CA ASP A 53 18.19 7.94 20.07
C ASP A 53 17.49 9.23 19.52
N PRO A 54 17.78 10.42 20.09
CA PRO A 54 17.17 11.68 19.64
C PRO A 54 17.40 12.01 18.16
N THR A 55 18.43 11.43 17.54
CA THR A 55 18.79 11.62 16.13
C THR A 55 18.06 10.67 15.18
N GLU A 56 17.26 9.72 15.68
CA GLU A 56 16.49 8.75 14.86
C GLU A 56 15.46 9.39 13.92
N LYS A 57 15.26 10.71 14.01
CA LYS A 57 14.33 11.47 13.16
C LYS A 57 15.02 12.24 12.03
N ASN A 58 16.36 12.29 12.03
CA ASN A 58 17.14 13.17 11.17
C ASN A 58 17.93 12.40 10.11
N TYR A 59 17.48 11.20 9.74
CA TYR A 59 18.09 10.47 8.65
C TYR A 59 17.88 11.19 7.33
N THR A 60 18.85 11.06 6.44
CA THR A 60 18.88 11.73 5.14
C THR A 60 19.09 10.75 3.99
N GLY A 61 19.65 9.57 4.27
CA GLY A 61 20.01 8.61 3.24
C GLY A 61 18.86 7.70 2.84
N THR A 62 18.99 7.09 1.66
CA THR A 62 18.12 6.04 1.15
C THR A 62 18.79 4.68 1.37
N ALA A 63 18.15 3.73 2.04
CA ALA A 63 18.81 2.46 2.29
C ALA A 63 18.95 1.63 1.01
N ILE A 64 17.91 1.55 0.16
CA ILE A 64 17.98 0.90 -1.16
C ILE A 64 17.34 1.82 -2.21
N ASP A 65 18.13 2.26 -3.17
CA ASP A 65 17.63 2.92 -4.38
C ASP A 65 17.70 1.93 -5.56
N LEU A 66 16.53 1.51 -6.03
CA LEU A 66 16.35 0.49 -7.06
C LEU A 66 15.80 1.12 -8.35
N ALA A 67 16.71 1.64 -9.18
CA ALA A 67 16.44 2.13 -10.54
C ALA A 67 16.78 1.05 -11.58
N SER A 68 16.10 -0.09 -11.46
CA SER A 68 16.36 -1.32 -12.18
C SER A 68 15.08 -2.16 -12.31
N ASN A 69 15.04 -3.06 -13.29
CA ASN A 69 13.88 -3.94 -13.54
C ASN A 69 14.18 -5.40 -13.15
N ASP A 70 13.13 -6.20 -12.96
CA ASP A 70 13.22 -7.65 -12.77
C ASP A 70 13.96 -8.07 -11.49
N ASN A 71 13.79 -7.35 -10.38
CA ASN A 71 14.55 -7.57 -9.15
C ASN A 71 13.68 -8.16 -8.03
N ALA A 72 14.35 -8.73 -7.03
CA ALA A 72 13.70 -9.17 -5.79
C ALA A 72 14.45 -8.65 -4.56
N ILE A 73 13.70 -8.08 -3.62
CA ILE A 73 14.15 -7.75 -2.27
C ILE A 73 13.42 -8.68 -1.30
N THR A 74 14.16 -9.56 -0.63
CA THR A 74 13.58 -10.61 0.21
C THR A 74 14.25 -10.69 1.58
N ASP A 75 13.49 -10.69 2.67
CA ASP A 75 14.03 -10.85 4.03
C ASP A 75 15.07 -9.78 4.39
N VAL A 76 14.73 -8.51 4.15
CA VAL A 76 15.60 -7.37 4.43
C VAL A 76 15.06 -6.55 5.58
N ALA A 77 15.93 -6.20 6.52
CA ALA A 77 15.62 -5.34 7.66
C ALA A 77 16.29 -3.97 7.49
N ILE A 78 15.48 -2.91 7.47
CA ILE A 78 15.96 -1.52 7.40
C ILE A 78 15.59 -0.79 8.69
N PHE A 79 16.62 -0.51 9.50
CA PHE A 79 16.43 0.04 10.85
C PHE A 79 16.70 1.55 10.94
N SER A 80 17.40 2.15 9.95
CA SER A 80 17.57 3.61 9.88
C SER A 80 17.82 4.11 8.45
N ALA A 81 16.91 4.94 7.91
CA ALA A 81 17.06 5.67 6.66
C ALA A 81 15.96 6.76 6.59
N ALA A 82 16.14 7.76 5.74
CA ALA A 82 15.06 8.69 5.38
C ALA A 82 14.02 8.01 4.49
N ILE A 83 14.52 7.18 3.56
CA ILE A 83 13.72 6.32 2.69
C ILE A 83 14.29 4.91 2.80
N GLY A 84 13.45 3.96 3.18
CA GLY A 84 13.85 2.55 3.21
C GLY A 84 14.21 2.01 1.83
N VAL A 85 13.25 2.05 0.91
CA VAL A 85 13.39 1.65 -0.48
C VAL A 85 12.75 2.72 -1.37
N LEU A 86 13.55 3.23 -2.31
CA LEU A 86 13.07 4.02 -3.44
C LEU A 86 13.08 3.12 -4.67
N LEU A 87 11.91 2.87 -5.25
CA LEU A 87 11.72 1.97 -6.38
C LEU A 87 11.31 2.78 -7.61
N ARG A 88 12.12 2.72 -8.67
CA ARG A 88 11.95 3.51 -9.89
C ARG A 88 11.93 2.67 -11.17
N GLY A 89 12.11 1.36 -11.04
CA GLY A 89 12.00 0.41 -12.16
C GLY A 89 10.80 -0.52 -12.02
N GLN A 90 10.60 -1.37 -13.02
CA GLN A 90 9.41 -2.19 -13.20
C GLN A 90 9.67 -3.66 -12.83
N ALA A 91 8.62 -4.47 -12.71
CA ALA A 91 8.74 -5.92 -12.55
C ALA A 91 9.54 -6.33 -11.30
N ASN A 92 9.26 -5.71 -10.15
CA ASN A 92 10.00 -5.95 -8.92
C ASN A 92 9.13 -6.59 -7.82
N ILE A 93 9.74 -7.47 -7.02
CA ILE A 93 9.09 -8.14 -5.89
C ILE A 93 9.76 -7.74 -4.58
N LEU A 94 8.95 -7.37 -3.59
CA LEU A 94 9.37 -7.08 -2.23
C LEU A 94 8.60 -8.00 -1.27
N THR A 95 9.31 -8.84 -0.51
CA THR A 95 8.69 -9.73 0.49
C THR A 95 9.55 -9.94 1.72
N GLY A 96 8.95 -10.18 2.89
CA GLY A 96 9.71 -10.34 4.15
C GLY A 96 10.46 -9.07 4.55
N TYR A 97 9.96 -7.91 4.11
CA TYR A 97 10.57 -6.62 4.31
C TYR A 97 10.20 -6.05 5.68
N THR A 98 11.18 -5.83 6.56
CA THR A 98 10.93 -5.22 7.88
C THR A 98 11.59 -3.87 7.98
N ALA A 99 10.85 -2.90 8.47
CA ALA A 99 11.25 -1.53 8.29
C ALA A 99 10.66 -0.68 9.45
N THR A 100 11.48 0.19 10.06
CA THR A 100 11.11 1.03 11.24
C THR A 100 10.70 2.52 11.03
N ILE A 101 10.84 3.14 9.84
CA ILE A 101 10.63 4.59 9.56
C ILE A 101 10.47 5.00 8.07
N LYS A 102 9.30 5.50 7.59
CA LYS A 102 8.94 5.91 6.17
C LYS A 102 9.70 5.24 5.00
N GLN A 103 9.13 4.20 4.38
CA GLN A 103 10.00 3.10 3.91
C GLN A 103 9.84 2.56 2.52
N LEU A 104 8.73 2.76 1.85
CA LEU A 104 8.64 2.33 0.47
C LEU A 104 8.04 3.43 -0.37
N VAL A 105 8.85 4.01 -1.24
CA VAL A 105 8.41 4.97 -2.24
C VAL A 105 8.54 4.30 -3.60
N MET A 106 7.45 4.28 -4.36
CA MET A 106 7.42 3.71 -5.70
C MET A 106 6.99 4.78 -6.69
N GLU A 107 7.87 5.12 -7.63
CA GLU A 107 7.61 6.10 -8.68
C GLU A 107 7.01 5.39 -9.91
N ASP A 108 5.84 5.85 -10.37
CA ASP A 108 5.07 5.28 -11.48
C ASP A 108 5.09 3.73 -11.58
N PRO A 109 4.63 3.00 -10.54
CA PRO A 109 4.94 1.59 -10.42
C PRO A 109 4.24 0.72 -11.49
N VAL A 110 5.03 -0.15 -12.12
CA VAL A 110 4.54 -1.12 -13.12
C VAL A 110 5.02 -2.53 -12.77
N GLN A 111 4.10 -3.48 -12.70
CA GLN A 111 4.37 -4.89 -12.38
C GLN A 111 5.10 -5.05 -11.03
N ILE A 112 4.54 -4.51 -9.95
CA ILE A 112 5.18 -4.54 -8.62
C ILE A 112 4.36 -5.39 -7.66
N HIS A 113 5.04 -6.23 -6.86
CA HIS A 113 4.40 -7.03 -5.81
C HIS A 113 5.06 -6.78 -4.46
N VAL A 114 4.30 -6.32 -3.47
CA VAL A 114 4.75 -6.03 -2.10
C VAL A 114 3.91 -6.85 -1.13
N THR A 115 4.52 -7.80 -0.43
CA THR A 115 3.80 -8.72 0.45
C THR A 115 4.59 -9.10 1.69
N ASN A 116 3.92 -9.59 2.74
CA ASN A 116 4.56 -10.14 3.94
C ASN A 116 5.57 -9.18 4.60
N GLY A 117 5.33 -7.87 4.50
CA GLY A 117 6.15 -6.83 5.11
C GLY A 117 5.66 -6.44 6.50
N PHE A 118 6.58 -5.93 7.33
CA PHE A 118 6.29 -5.32 8.62
C PHE A 118 6.84 -3.90 8.68
N PHE A 119 5.94 -2.92 8.69
CA PHE A 119 6.21 -1.49 8.71
C PHE A 119 5.92 -0.93 10.11
N LEU A 120 6.94 -0.48 10.81
CA LEU A 120 6.87 0.04 12.17
C LEU A 120 7.16 1.55 12.17
N GLY A 121 6.77 2.26 13.24
CA GLY A 121 7.19 3.64 13.48
C GLY A 121 6.67 4.65 12.45
N ASP A 122 5.40 4.53 12.06
CA ASP A 122 4.77 5.34 10.99
C ASP A 122 5.31 5.07 9.58
N ALA A 123 6.07 4.01 9.38
CA ALA A 123 6.43 3.58 8.04
C ALA A 123 5.20 3.19 7.22
N ASN A 124 5.17 3.65 5.98
CA ASN A 124 4.07 3.46 5.04
C ASN A 124 4.62 3.22 3.62
N VAL A 125 3.71 2.91 2.71
CA VAL A 125 3.97 2.87 1.28
C VAL A 125 3.47 4.18 0.64
N VAL A 126 4.30 4.79 -0.20
CA VAL A 126 3.97 5.97 -0.98
C VAL A 126 4.05 5.61 -2.46
N LEU A 127 2.93 5.78 -3.16
CA LEU A 127 2.81 5.66 -4.60
C LEU A 127 2.94 7.07 -5.17
N LYS A 128 4.05 7.34 -5.84
CA LYS A 128 4.40 8.68 -6.30
C LYS A 128 4.24 8.79 -7.82
N ALA A 129 3.45 9.76 -8.25
CA ALA A 129 3.26 10.09 -9.65
C ALA A 129 4.44 10.95 -10.12
N VAL A 130 5.16 10.48 -11.14
CA VAL A 130 6.15 11.28 -11.88
C VAL A 130 5.60 11.57 -13.28
N GLN A 131 5.11 10.54 -13.96
CA GLN A 131 4.34 10.60 -15.21
C GLN A 131 2.85 10.30 -14.96
N GLY A 132 2.50 9.83 -13.75
CA GLY A 132 1.11 9.58 -13.35
C GLY A 132 0.57 8.26 -13.88
N LYS A 133 1.43 7.23 -13.99
CA LYS A 133 1.05 5.90 -14.47
C LYS A 133 1.28 4.82 -13.42
N MET A 134 0.33 3.91 -13.26
CA MET A 134 0.45 2.73 -12.42
C MET A 134 -0.22 1.53 -13.06
N SER A 135 0.46 0.40 -13.17
CA SER A 135 -0.14 -0.80 -13.78
C SER A 135 0.36 -2.11 -13.18
N GLY A 136 -0.53 -3.02 -12.82
CA GLY A 136 -0.14 -4.35 -12.30
C GLY A 136 0.58 -4.25 -10.94
N VAL A 137 0.02 -3.50 -10.00
CA VAL A 137 0.62 -3.27 -8.68
C VAL A 137 -0.19 -4.03 -7.64
N THR A 138 0.47 -4.84 -6.82
CA THR A 138 -0.15 -5.61 -5.74
C THR A 138 0.53 -5.30 -4.42
N ILE A 139 -0.21 -4.80 -3.43
CA ILE A 139 0.26 -4.54 -2.06
C ILE A 139 -0.68 -5.28 -1.10
N VAL A 140 -0.26 -6.44 -0.61
CA VAL A 140 -1.13 -7.34 0.16
C VAL A 140 -0.42 -7.94 1.37
N ASP A 141 -1.17 -8.41 2.36
CA ASP A 141 -0.63 -9.23 3.46
C ASP A 141 0.52 -8.54 4.24
N ASN A 142 0.44 -7.22 4.39
CA ASN A 142 1.42 -6.43 5.12
C ASN A 142 0.87 -6.00 6.49
N MET A 143 1.77 -5.83 7.45
CA MET A 143 1.44 -5.35 8.79
C MET A 143 2.05 -3.96 9.02
N PHE A 144 1.25 -3.04 9.54
CA PHE A 144 1.64 -1.66 9.82
C PHE A 144 1.41 -1.32 11.29
N LYS A 145 2.34 -0.59 11.91
CA LYS A 145 2.23 -0.16 13.29
C LYS A 145 2.81 1.23 13.50
N SER A 146 2.04 2.07 14.19
CA SER A 146 2.45 3.36 14.70
C SER A 146 2.35 3.39 16.21
N ASP A 147 3.46 3.65 16.89
CA ASP A 147 3.46 3.89 18.34
C ASP A 147 2.98 5.32 18.68
N ALA A 148 3.05 6.25 17.73
CA ALA A 148 2.55 7.61 17.88
C ALA A 148 1.03 7.73 17.68
N ASN A 149 0.37 6.66 17.21
CA ASN A 149 -1.03 6.67 16.82
C ASN A 149 -1.34 7.81 15.84
N SER A 150 -0.46 8.00 14.84
CA SER A 150 -0.50 9.14 13.92
C SER A 150 -1.73 9.17 13.05
N MET A 151 -2.42 8.03 12.91
CA MET A 151 -3.51 7.81 11.94
C MET A 151 -3.09 8.02 10.48
N ASN A 152 -1.78 8.09 10.20
CA ASN A 152 -1.27 8.16 8.84
C ASN A 152 -1.75 6.94 8.05
N PRO A 153 -2.16 7.11 6.79
CA PRO A 153 -2.57 5.99 5.97
C PRO A 153 -1.40 5.10 5.58
N ILE A 154 -1.64 3.78 5.59
CA ILE A 154 -0.64 2.75 5.28
C ILE A 154 -0.17 2.80 3.82
N VAL A 155 -1.03 3.29 2.92
CA VAL A 155 -0.70 3.60 1.53
C VAL A 155 -1.12 5.04 1.23
N GLN A 156 -0.22 5.80 0.62
CA GLN A 156 -0.42 7.21 0.24
C GLN A 156 -0.21 7.40 -1.24
N LEU A 157 -0.98 8.31 -1.83
CA LEU A 157 -0.72 8.85 -3.16
C LEU A 157 0.05 10.16 -3.00
N ASP A 158 1.14 10.30 -3.74
CA ASP A 158 1.90 11.55 -3.89
C ASP A 158 1.80 11.98 -5.35
N GLY A 159 0.90 12.93 -5.62
CA GLY A 159 0.54 13.37 -6.97
C GLY A 159 -0.62 12.58 -7.61
N ASP A 160 -0.97 12.99 -8.82
CA ASP A 160 -2.15 12.48 -9.53
C ASP A 160 -1.77 11.39 -10.54
N PHE A 161 -2.49 10.28 -10.51
CA PHE A 161 -2.36 9.19 -11.49
C PHE A 161 -3.50 9.26 -12.50
N ALA A 162 -3.16 9.54 -13.76
CA ALA A 162 -4.11 9.60 -14.86
C ALA A 162 -4.39 8.23 -15.50
N ASP A 163 -3.42 7.30 -15.40
CA ASP A 163 -3.51 5.94 -15.94
C ASP A 163 -3.25 4.93 -14.82
N ILE A 164 -4.30 4.25 -14.38
CA ILE A 164 -4.25 3.24 -13.33
C ILE A 164 -4.87 1.95 -13.86
N ASP A 165 -4.13 0.85 -13.86
CA ASP A 165 -4.64 -0.44 -14.34
C ASP A 165 -4.19 -1.60 -13.44
N GLN A 166 -5.07 -2.57 -13.19
CA GLN A 166 -4.72 -3.78 -12.42
C GLN A 166 -3.98 -3.50 -11.09
N VAL A 167 -4.54 -2.60 -10.26
CA VAL A 167 -3.96 -2.25 -8.96
C VAL A 167 -4.77 -2.87 -7.83
N VAL A 168 -4.12 -3.69 -7.00
CA VAL A 168 -4.71 -4.41 -5.88
C VAL A 168 -3.98 -4.02 -4.59
N ILE A 169 -4.70 -3.40 -3.67
CA ILE A 169 -4.21 -3.09 -2.32
C ILE A 169 -5.21 -3.67 -1.35
N ASP A 170 -4.87 -4.71 -0.59
CA ASP A 170 -5.84 -5.40 0.26
C ASP A 170 -5.15 -6.17 1.41
N ASN A 171 -5.97 -6.72 2.30
CA ASN A 171 -5.59 -7.68 3.35
C ASN A 171 -4.40 -7.26 4.22
N SER A 172 -4.22 -5.96 4.44
CA SER A 172 -3.20 -5.43 5.34
C SER A 172 -3.79 -5.07 6.70
N ASN A 173 -3.01 -5.26 7.77
CA ASN A 173 -3.43 -4.92 9.13
C ASN A 173 -2.68 -3.69 9.63
N ALA A 174 -3.35 -2.83 10.39
CA ALA A 174 -2.77 -1.62 10.93
C ALA A 174 -3.11 -1.43 12.41
N ILE A 175 -2.11 -1.02 13.20
CA ILE A 175 -2.28 -0.55 14.58
C ILE A 175 -1.83 0.91 14.65
N GLY A 176 -2.73 1.81 15.05
CA GLY A 176 -2.45 3.25 15.16
C GLY A 176 -2.25 4.00 13.83
N MET A 177 -2.59 3.35 12.71
CA MET A 177 -2.54 3.89 11.34
C MET A 177 -3.88 3.64 10.63
N THR A 178 -4.14 4.36 9.54
CA THR A 178 -5.36 4.20 8.75
C THR A 178 -5.17 3.14 7.66
N VAL A 179 -5.96 2.07 7.70
CA VAL A 179 -5.99 1.07 6.61
C VAL A 179 -6.51 1.72 5.33
N LYS A 180 -5.81 1.47 4.23
CA LYS A 180 -6.19 1.87 2.88
C LYS A 180 -6.22 0.64 1.98
N SER A 181 -7.21 0.55 1.11
CA SER A 181 -7.41 -0.60 0.22
C SER A 181 -8.09 -0.18 -1.09
N THR A 182 -7.91 -0.97 -2.15
CA THR A 182 -8.72 -0.88 -3.38
C THR A 182 -10.00 -1.71 -3.30
N VAL A 183 -10.26 -2.36 -2.16
CA VAL A 183 -11.45 -3.17 -1.88
C VAL A 183 -12.08 -2.66 -0.58
N GLY A 184 -13.40 -2.58 -0.55
CA GLY A 184 -14.12 -2.12 0.63
C GLY A 184 -15.30 -3.02 0.94
N LYS A 185 -15.56 -3.25 2.24
CA LYS A 185 -16.81 -3.87 2.71
C LYS A 185 -17.40 -3.04 3.84
N LEU A 186 -18.67 -2.66 3.70
CA LEU A 186 -19.40 -1.92 4.73
C LEU A 186 -20.78 -2.55 4.93
N THR A 187 -21.28 -2.44 6.16
CA THR A 187 -22.65 -2.83 6.51
C THR A 187 -23.31 -1.66 7.21
N VAL A 188 -24.44 -1.21 6.66
CA VAL A 188 -25.16 -0.01 7.08
C VAL A 188 -26.54 -0.44 7.57
N PRO A 189 -26.77 -0.54 8.89
CA PRO A 189 -28.10 -0.73 9.45
C PRO A 189 -28.88 0.59 9.45
N GLY A 190 -30.21 0.53 9.32
CA GLY A 190 -31.05 1.72 9.38
C GLY A 190 -32.54 1.43 9.28
N ASN A 191 -33.36 2.33 9.82
CA ASN A 191 -34.83 2.28 9.69
C ASN A 191 -35.36 3.48 8.91
N GLY A 192 -35.47 3.29 7.60
CA GLY A 192 -35.71 4.37 6.66
C GLY A 192 -35.92 3.85 5.25
N THR A 193 -35.67 4.73 4.28
CA THR A 193 -35.73 4.45 2.84
C THR A 193 -34.37 4.63 2.17
N LYS A 194 -33.30 4.88 2.94
CA LYS A 194 -31.98 5.25 2.43
C LYS A 194 -30.87 4.75 3.34
N TRP A 195 -29.84 4.15 2.73
CA TRP A 195 -28.62 3.68 3.38
C TRP A 195 -27.42 4.18 2.58
N VAL A 196 -26.44 4.76 3.28
CA VAL A 196 -25.27 5.40 2.66
C VAL A 196 -24.02 4.66 3.13
N ALA A 197 -23.41 3.88 2.23
CA ALA A 197 -22.13 3.22 2.47
C ALA A 197 -21.01 4.12 1.93
N ASN A 198 -20.34 4.84 2.83
CA ASN A 198 -19.25 5.76 2.49
C ASN A 198 -17.89 5.07 2.68
N PHE A 199 -17.18 4.84 1.58
CA PHE A 199 -15.88 4.19 1.57
C PHE A 199 -14.69 5.15 1.48
N SER A 200 -14.88 6.47 1.53
CA SER A 200 -13.80 7.46 1.34
C SER A 200 -12.64 7.31 2.35
N SER A 201 -12.90 6.78 3.55
CA SER A 201 -11.85 6.50 4.53
C SER A 201 -11.03 5.26 4.20
N ILE A 202 -11.60 4.29 3.47
CA ILE A 202 -10.99 2.99 3.14
C ILE A 202 -10.31 3.05 1.78
N LEU A 203 -10.99 3.59 0.76
CA LEU A 203 -10.52 3.53 -0.61
C LEU A 203 -9.29 4.43 -0.85
N VAL A 204 -8.40 3.94 -1.70
CA VAL A 204 -7.14 4.62 -2.06
C VAL A 204 -7.40 5.69 -3.11
N PHE A 205 -8.12 5.34 -4.18
CA PHE A 205 -8.36 6.25 -5.30
C PHE A 205 -9.65 7.04 -5.09
N PRO A 206 -9.66 8.35 -5.39
CA PRO A 206 -10.88 9.14 -5.35
C PRO A 206 -11.85 8.73 -6.46
N ASP A 207 -13.13 8.62 -6.12
CA ASP A 207 -14.25 8.40 -7.05
C ASP A 207 -14.00 7.34 -8.14
N ARG A 208 -13.54 6.15 -7.72
CA ARG A 208 -13.12 5.09 -8.64
C ARG A 208 -13.66 3.72 -8.26
N ILE A 209 -14.91 3.66 -7.84
CA ILE A 209 -15.59 2.37 -7.66
C ILE A 209 -15.92 1.83 -9.05
N ASN A 210 -15.20 0.78 -9.47
CA ASN A 210 -15.44 0.12 -10.76
C ASN A 210 -16.60 -0.88 -10.64
N HIS A 211 -16.62 -1.62 -9.53
CA HIS A 211 -17.63 -2.64 -9.28
C HIS A 211 -18.17 -2.52 -7.87
N PHE A 212 -19.44 -2.90 -7.72
CA PHE A 212 -20.03 -3.13 -6.42
C PHE A 212 -20.94 -4.37 -6.44
N GLN A 213 -21.07 -4.98 -5.28
CA GLN A 213 -22.09 -5.98 -4.96
C GLN A 213 -22.78 -5.52 -3.69
N TYR A 214 -24.09 -5.71 -3.61
CA TYR A 214 -24.82 -5.40 -2.39
C TYR A 214 -25.86 -6.46 -2.06
N SER A 215 -26.16 -6.59 -0.78
CA SER A 215 -27.29 -7.35 -0.27
C SER A 215 -28.17 -6.46 0.59
N PHE A 216 -29.47 -6.73 0.58
CA PHE A 216 -30.46 -6.03 1.36
C PHE A 216 -31.22 -7.01 2.24
N ASN A 217 -30.98 -6.95 3.54
CA ASN A 217 -31.72 -7.71 4.54
C ASN A 217 -32.66 -6.77 5.27
N PHE A 218 -33.93 -7.12 5.43
CA PHE A 218 -34.87 -6.31 6.21
C PHE A 218 -35.66 -7.20 7.17
N GLN A 219 -36.04 -6.62 8.30
CA GLN A 219 -36.80 -7.31 9.34
C GLN A 219 -38.30 -7.23 9.09
N GLY A 220 -39.00 -8.32 9.44
CA GLY A 220 -40.44 -8.46 9.32
C GLY A 220 -40.87 -9.23 8.07
N PHE A 221 -42.12 -9.69 8.08
CA PHE A 221 -42.79 -10.20 6.90
C PHE A 221 -43.72 -9.09 6.38
N PRO A 222 -43.20 -8.13 5.59
CA PRO A 222 -44.08 -7.14 5.00
C PRO A 222 -45.07 -7.85 4.08
N ALA A 223 -46.29 -7.32 3.99
CA ALA A 223 -47.32 -7.84 3.09
C ALA A 223 -46.86 -7.86 1.60
N ALA A 224 -45.82 -7.07 1.27
CA ALA A 224 -45.13 -7.08 -0.01
C ALA A 224 -43.65 -6.71 0.18
N PHE A 225 -42.75 -7.33 -0.60
CA PHE A 225 -41.33 -6.99 -0.60
C PHE A 225 -41.11 -5.50 -1.00
N PRO A 226 -40.23 -4.76 -0.32
CA PRO A 226 -39.86 -3.41 -0.74
C PRO A 226 -39.08 -3.47 -2.06
N ALA A 227 -39.47 -2.63 -3.02
CA ALA A 227 -38.64 -2.39 -4.19
C ALA A 227 -37.41 -1.59 -3.73
N HIS A 228 -36.22 -2.05 -4.10
CA HIS A 228 -34.97 -1.47 -3.64
C HIS A 228 -33.91 -1.54 -4.74
N GLY A 229 -32.93 -0.64 -4.66
CA GLY A 229 -31.84 -0.54 -5.63
C GLY A 229 -30.76 0.43 -5.18
N VAL A 230 -29.59 0.32 -5.81
CA VAL A 230 -28.54 1.34 -5.71
C VAL A 230 -28.90 2.48 -6.66
N THR A 231 -28.93 3.71 -6.14
CA THR A 231 -29.30 4.92 -6.89
C THR A 231 -28.12 5.85 -7.15
N SER A 232 -26.99 5.65 -6.46
CA SER A 232 -25.74 6.36 -6.73
C SER A 232 -24.51 5.54 -6.29
N SER A 233 -23.38 5.73 -6.99
CA SER A 233 -22.07 5.15 -6.68
C SER A 233 -20.92 6.13 -6.93
N SER A 234 -21.11 7.42 -6.63
CA SER A 234 -20.11 8.49 -6.82
C SER A 234 -19.37 8.84 -5.52
N ASP A 235 -18.23 9.50 -5.64
CA ASP A 235 -17.42 10.05 -4.53
C ASP A 235 -16.97 8.98 -3.52
N ASN A 236 -16.78 7.74 -3.98
CA ASN A 236 -16.57 6.56 -3.14
C ASN A 236 -17.75 6.26 -2.18
N VAL A 237 -18.96 6.68 -2.52
CA VAL A 237 -20.18 6.48 -1.75
C VAL A 237 -21.19 5.68 -2.55
N VAL A 238 -21.64 4.55 -2.00
CA VAL A 238 -22.75 3.77 -2.56
C VAL A 238 -24.02 4.08 -1.78
N VAL A 239 -25.06 4.53 -2.49
CA VAL A 239 -26.36 4.85 -1.93
C VAL A 239 -27.39 3.82 -2.37
N ALA A 240 -27.97 3.12 -1.41
CA ALA A 240 -29.09 2.21 -1.64
C ALA A 240 -30.37 2.83 -1.08
N GLU A 241 -31.46 2.74 -1.84
CA GLU A 241 -32.76 3.30 -1.48
C GLU A 241 -33.87 2.26 -1.66
N SER A 242 -34.98 2.44 -0.95
CA SER A 242 -36.19 1.62 -1.05
C SER A 242 -37.45 2.48 -1.21
N ASP A 243 -38.46 1.93 -1.88
CA ASP A 243 -39.76 2.58 -2.10
C ASP A 243 -40.56 2.76 -0.80
N LYS A 244 -40.26 1.93 0.22
CA LYS A 244 -40.96 1.88 1.50
C LYS A 244 -39.97 1.95 2.65
N ARG A 245 -40.42 2.56 3.75
CA ARG A 245 -39.67 2.58 5.00
C ARG A 245 -39.59 1.16 5.58
N VAL A 246 -38.39 0.66 5.79
CA VAL A 246 -38.15 -0.64 6.43
C VAL A 246 -36.98 -0.55 7.40
N ASN A 247 -37.01 -1.41 8.43
CA ASN A 247 -35.83 -1.65 9.26
C ASN A 247 -34.91 -2.65 8.55
N GLY A 248 -33.87 -2.13 7.90
CA GLY A 248 -33.02 -2.88 6.99
C GLY A 248 -31.53 -2.70 7.25
N VAL A 249 -30.77 -3.65 6.74
CA VAL A 249 -29.32 -3.70 6.75
C VAL A 249 -28.88 -3.87 5.31
N VAL A 250 -28.12 -2.90 4.81
CA VAL A 250 -27.47 -2.97 3.49
C VAL A 250 -26.01 -3.35 3.72
N SER A 251 -25.56 -4.47 3.15
CA SER A 251 -24.14 -4.80 3.08
C SER A 251 -23.64 -4.56 1.67
N VAL A 252 -22.55 -3.80 1.53
CA VAL A 252 -21.95 -3.45 0.24
C VAL A 252 -20.50 -3.89 0.22
N ALA A 253 -20.09 -4.54 -0.88
CA ALA A 253 -18.70 -4.78 -1.22
C ALA A 253 -18.36 -4.00 -2.50
N VAL A 254 -17.21 -3.33 -2.55
CA VAL A 254 -16.75 -2.51 -3.69
C VAL A 254 -15.31 -2.85 -4.05
N ASP A 255 -14.94 -2.60 -5.30
CA ASP A 255 -13.55 -2.66 -5.74
C ASP A 255 -13.20 -1.54 -6.75
N GLN A 256 -11.91 -1.21 -6.85
CA GLN A 256 -11.35 -0.12 -7.70
C GLN A 256 -10.42 -0.62 -8.82
N TYR A 257 -10.41 -1.92 -9.11
CA TYR A 257 -9.55 -2.49 -10.15
C TYR A 257 -10.36 -2.85 -11.39
N ASN A 258 -9.72 -2.80 -12.56
CA ASN A 258 -10.30 -3.28 -13.80
C ASN A 258 -10.23 -4.81 -13.83
N ARG A 259 -11.25 -5.48 -14.37
CA ARG A 259 -11.19 -6.92 -14.67
C ARG A 259 -10.74 -7.12 -16.10
N ARG A 260 -10.19 -8.30 -16.37
CA ARG A 260 -9.73 -8.65 -17.72
C ARG A 260 -10.91 -8.63 -18.70
N GLY A 261 -10.88 -7.70 -19.65
CA GLY A 261 -11.91 -7.54 -20.70
C GLY A 261 -12.85 -6.35 -20.51
N GLU A 262 -12.65 -5.55 -19.46
CA GLU A 262 -13.22 -4.20 -19.29
C GLU A 262 -12.35 -3.12 -19.92
#